data_AF-A0A2V9ZE08-F1
#
_entry.id   AF-A0A2V9ZE08-F1
#
_cell.length_a   1.000
_cell.length_b   1.000
_cell.length_c   1.000
_cell.angle_alpha   90.00
_cell.angle_beta   90.00
_cell.angle_gamma   90.00
#
_symmetry.space_group_name_H-M   'P 1'
#
loop_
_entity.id
_entity.type
_entity.pdbx_description
1 polymer ?
#
loop_
_entity_poly.entity_id
_entity_poly.type
_entity_poly.pdbx_seq_one_letter_code
_entity_poly.pdbx_strand_id
1 'polypeptide(L)'
;MHARRKLRLNREPSAIDIKIDHGGIRDIEFLVQCLQRVYGGAEPWLSSGGTLFSLQKLHDKGHLTGKEFHDLSTTYEFLRQIEHRLQLRMGQQTHRLPSNSEDCEILRRSVQLPAAGEEGSADIVSLVQRRMSTVSEIYRRVIFQQQARKDQRLPQTQFQLSGTHEPA
;
A
#
# COMPACT_ATOMS: atom_id res chain seq x y z
N MET A 1 -0.27 -26.97 5.70
CA MET A 1 1.08 -26.57 5.25
C MET A 1 1.15 -25.05 5.03
N HIS A 2 1.43 -24.26 6.07
CA HIS A 2 1.72 -22.82 5.93
C HIS A 2 3.09 -22.49 6.54
N ALA A 3 4.14 -23.07 5.94
CA ALA A 3 5.52 -22.87 6.35
C ALA A 3 6.20 -21.86 5.42
N ARG A 4 5.97 -20.56 5.63
CA ARG A 4 6.77 -19.48 5.02
C ARG A 4 6.86 -18.25 5.93
N ARG A 5 7.37 -18.41 7.16
CA ARG A 5 7.80 -17.24 7.95
C ARG A 5 8.83 -17.61 9.02
N LYS A 6 10.04 -17.96 8.60
CA LYS A 6 11.24 -17.96 9.46
C LYS A 6 12.49 -18.15 8.60
N LEU A 7 12.95 -17.08 7.97
CA LEU A 7 14.38 -16.91 7.65
C LEU A 7 14.65 -15.46 7.24
N ARG A 8 14.87 -14.59 8.23
CA ARG A 8 15.65 -13.35 8.07
C ARG A 8 16.31 -13.03 9.41
N LEU A 9 17.22 -13.90 9.84
CA LEU A 9 18.22 -13.58 10.85
C LEU A 9 19.55 -13.50 10.09
N ASN A 10 20.26 -12.39 10.26
CA ASN A 10 21.47 -11.96 9.57
C ASN A 10 21.29 -11.42 8.15
N ARG A 11 20.72 -10.23 8.03
CA ARG A 11 20.91 -9.38 6.86
C ARG A 11 21.68 -8.14 7.32
N GLU A 12 22.82 -7.86 6.67
CA GLU A 12 23.24 -6.46 6.38
C GLU A 12 21.98 -5.59 6.26
N PRO A 13 21.91 -4.38 6.86
CA PRO A 13 20.68 -3.57 6.89
C PRO A 13 20.04 -3.61 5.51
N SER A 14 18.97 -4.41 5.40
CA SER A 14 18.59 -4.95 4.11
C SER A 14 18.00 -3.80 3.33
N ALA A 15 18.70 -3.38 2.26
CA ALA A 15 18.27 -2.33 1.36
C ALA A 15 16.76 -2.45 1.10
N ILE A 16 16.04 -1.40 1.50
CA ILE A 16 14.58 -1.30 1.46
C ILE A 16 14.12 -1.51 0.03
N ASP A 17 13.11 -2.37 -0.16
CA ASP A 17 12.47 -2.56 -1.45
C ASP A 17 11.16 -1.76 -1.50
N ILE A 18 11.17 -0.63 -2.21
CA ILE A 18 10.06 0.33 -2.23
C ILE A 18 8.78 -0.22 -2.84
N LYS A 19 8.85 -1.38 -3.50
CA LYS A 19 7.70 -1.99 -4.17
C LYS A 19 7.05 -3.06 -3.33
N ILE A 20 7.84 -3.91 -2.68
CA ILE A 20 7.32 -5.14 -2.05
C ILE A 20 7.34 -5.11 -0.52
N ASP A 21 8.14 -4.23 0.09
CA ASP A 21 8.13 -4.09 1.54
C ASP A 21 6.89 -3.30 2.00
N HIS A 22 6.57 -3.42 3.29
CA HIS A 22 5.34 -2.86 3.86
C HIS A 22 5.24 -1.34 3.65
N GLY A 23 4.07 -0.89 3.20
CA GLY A 23 3.83 0.50 2.84
C GLY A 23 4.42 0.92 1.50
N GLY A 24 4.97 -0.02 0.74
CA GLY A 24 5.48 0.20 -0.61
C GLY A 24 4.38 0.31 -1.65
N ILE A 25 4.80 0.44 -2.91
CA ILE A 25 3.91 0.64 -4.08
C ILE A 25 2.82 -0.45 -4.14
N ARG A 26 3.19 -1.72 -3.93
CA ARG A 26 2.24 -2.84 -4.02
C ARG A 26 1.17 -2.79 -2.93
N ASP A 27 1.50 -2.33 -1.72
CA ASP A 27 0.52 -2.22 -0.64
C ASP A 27 -0.53 -1.15 -0.97
N ILE A 28 -0.13 -0.03 -1.59
CA ILE A 28 -1.06 1.00 -2.06
C ILE A 28 -1.97 0.45 -3.18
N GLU A 29 -1.39 -0.21 -4.17
CA GLU A 29 -2.13 -0.82 -5.29
C GLU A 29 -3.13 -1.87 -4.78
N PHE A 30 -2.70 -2.70 -3.84
CA PHE A 30 -3.54 -3.74 -3.26
C PHE A 30 -4.66 -3.14 -2.41
N LEU A 31 -4.36 -2.13 -1.57
CA LEU A 31 -5.38 -1.42 -0.79
C LEU A 31 -6.48 -0.87 -1.69
N VAL A 32 -6.07 -0.16 -2.75
CA VAL A 32 -7.00 0.36 -3.76
C VAL A 32 -7.83 -0.79 -4.31
N GLN A 33 -7.21 -1.82 -4.90
CA GLN A 33 -7.94 -2.95 -5.49
C GLN A 33 -8.87 -3.66 -4.49
N CYS A 34 -8.52 -3.75 -3.21
CA CYS A 34 -9.38 -4.27 -2.16
C CYS A 34 -10.62 -3.41 -1.95
N LEU A 35 -10.44 -2.10 -1.77
CA LEU A 35 -11.57 -1.17 -1.65
C LEU A 35 -12.42 -1.19 -2.91
N GLN A 36 -11.79 -1.30 -4.08
CA GLN A 36 -12.49 -1.42 -5.33
C GLN A 36 -13.35 -2.67 -5.40
N ARG A 37 -12.88 -3.82 -4.90
CA ARG A 37 -13.68 -5.06 -4.84
C ARG A 37 -14.79 -4.98 -3.78
N VAL A 38 -14.54 -4.32 -2.65
CA VAL A 38 -15.53 -4.17 -1.56
C VAL A 38 -16.68 -3.25 -1.99
N TYR A 39 -16.39 -2.17 -2.72
CA TYR A 39 -17.39 -1.17 -3.10
C TYR A 39 -17.86 -1.26 -4.56
N GLY A 40 -17.10 -1.95 -5.42
CA GLY A 40 -17.32 -1.99 -6.88
C GLY A 40 -18.18 -3.13 -7.38
N GLY A 41 -18.94 -3.80 -6.52
CA GLY A 41 -19.81 -4.92 -6.90
C GLY A 41 -20.89 -4.59 -7.95
N ALA A 42 -21.18 -3.32 -8.22
CA ALA A 42 -22.19 -2.90 -9.19
C ALA A 42 -21.76 -1.73 -10.11
N GLU A 43 -20.48 -1.31 -10.09
CA GLU A 43 -20.05 -0.01 -10.62
C GLU A 43 -18.89 -0.09 -11.63
N PRO A 44 -19.14 0.05 -12.95
CA PRO A 44 -18.12 -0.05 -14.01
C PRO A 44 -17.01 1.01 -13.93
N TRP A 45 -17.24 2.14 -13.25
CA TRP A 45 -16.25 3.22 -13.15
C TRP A 45 -15.01 2.83 -12.34
N LEU A 46 -15.04 1.72 -11.61
CA LEU A 46 -13.89 1.18 -10.91
C LEU A 46 -12.91 0.41 -11.80
N SER A 47 -13.29 0.09 -13.04
CA SER A 47 -12.38 -0.42 -14.07
C SER A 47 -11.61 0.72 -14.74
N SER A 48 -11.01 1.59 -13.93
CA SER A 48 -10.13 2.64 -14.44
C SER A 48 -8.69 2.26 -14.15
N GLY A 49 -7.86 2.20 -15.19
CA GLY A 49 -6.55 1.54 -15.17
C GLY A 49 -5.43 2.24 -14.38
N GLY A 50 -5.74 3.07 -13.38
CA GLY A 50 -4.75 3.85 -12.64
C GLY A 50 -5.02 3.94 -11.15
N THR A 51 -3.98 3.68 -10.34
CA THR A 51 -4.02 3.75 -8.87
C THR A 51 -4.42 5.15 -8.38
N LEU A 52 -3.84 6.22 -8.93
CA LEU A 52 -4.14 7.60 -8.52
C LEU A 52 -5.59 8.00 -8.80
N PHE A 53 -6.08 7.66 -9.99
CA PHE A 53 -7.46 7.96 -10.35
C PHE A 53 -8.47 7.16 -9.50
N SER A 54 -8.10 5.93 -9.14
CA SER A 54 -8.88 5.12 -8.22
C SER A 54 -8.88 5.69 -6.79
N LEU A 55 -7.73 6.20 -6.31
CA LEU A 55 -7.65 6.91 -5.03
C LEU A 55 -8.55 8.15 -5.02
N GLN A 56 -8.57 8.92 -6.12
CA GLN A 56 -9.45 10.08 -6.25
C GLN A 56 -10.92 9.67 -6.15
N LYS A 57 -11.34 8.64 -6.91
CA LYS A 57 -12.73 8.15 -6.84
C LYS A 57 -13.12 7.65 -5.45
N LEU A 58 -12.21 6.94 -4.78
CA LEU A 58 -12.45 6.45 -3.42
C LEU A 58 -12.61 7.62 -2.44
N HIS A 59 -11.83 8.69 -2.60
CA HIS A 59 -11.98 9.92 -1.85
C HIS A 59 -13.31 10.62 -2.15
N ASP A 60 -13.66 10.81 -3.42
CA ASP A 60 -14.88 11.53 -3.82
C ASP A 60 -16.16 10.84 -3.35
N LYS A 61 -16.11 9.51 -3.16
CA LYS A 61 -17.20 8.70 -2.61
C LYS A 61 -17.18 8.59 -1.09
N GLY A 62 -16.23 9.25 -0.42
CA GLY A 62 -16.10 9.28 1.04
C GLY A 62 -15.55 8.00 1.66
N HIS A 63 -14.89 7.14 0.87
CA HIS A 63 -14.24 5.92 1.37
C HIS A 63 -12.83 6.15 1.91
N LEU A 64 -12.22 7.29 1.56
CA LEU A 64 -10.96 7.77 2.11
C LEU A 64 -11.18 9.19 2.63
N THR A 65 -10.59 9.49 3.79
CA THR A 65 -10.48 10.87 4.26
C THR A 65 -9.56 11.69 3.35
N GLY A 66 -9.70 13.02 3.33
CA GLY A 66 -8.82 13.89 2.57
C GLY A 66 -7.33 13.70 2.93
N LYS A 67 -7.04 13.44 4.21
CA LYS A 67 -5.67 13.13 4.67
C LYS A 67 -5.16 11.81 4.09
N GLU A 68 -5.95 10.74 4.15
CA GLU A 68 -5.55 9.44 3.59
C GLU A 68 -5.32 9.52 2.09
N PHE A 69 -6.21 10.22 1.37
CA PHE A 69 -6.07 10.44 -0.07
C PHE A 69 -4.76 11.17 -0.39
N HIS A 70 -4.46 12.26 0.32
CA HIS A 70 -3.24 13.03 0.14
C HIS A 70 -1.99 12.19 0.44
N ASP A 71 -1.96 11.51 1.60
CA ASP A 71 -0.82 10.70 2.02
C ASP A 71 -0.55 9.54 1.04
N LEU A 72 -1.60 8.83 0.61
CA LEU A 72 -1.48 7.71 -0.33
C LEU A 72 -1.05 8.18 -1.73
N SER A 73 -1.66 9.25 -2.25
CA SER A 73 -1.39 9.72 -3.61
C SER A 73 0.03 10.29 -3.72
N THR A 74 0.41 11.19 -2.81
CA THR A 74 1.74 11.80 -2.84
C THR A 74 2.84 10.78 -2.56
N THR A 75 2.59 9.80 -1.69
CA THR A 75 3.55 8.70 -1.47
C THR A 75 3.65 7.79 -2.68
N TYR A 76 2.54 7.44 -3.32
CA TYR A 76 2.56 6.64 -4.55
C TYR A 76 3.36 7.32 -5.65
N GLU A 77 3.11 8.60 -5.94
CA GLU A 77 3.87 9.38 -6.92
C GLU A 77 5.36 9.43 -6.60
N PHE A 78 5.70 9.70 -5.34
CA PHE A 78 7.07 9.74 -4.87
C PHE A 78 7.80 8.40 -5.04
N LEU A 79 7.19 7.30 -4.62
CA LEU A 79 7.79 5.96 -4.77
C LEU A 79 7.91 5.54 -6.23
N ARG A 80 6.95 5.90 -7.09
CA ARG A 80 7.02 5.66 -8.55
C ARG A 80 8.16 6.47 -9.17
N GLN A 81 8.36 7.71 -8.75
CA GLN A 81 9.48 8.52 -9.21
C GLN A 81 10.83 7.90 -8.81
N ILE A 82 10.96 7.44 -7.56
CA ILE A 82 12.16 6.72 -7.12
C ILE A 82 12.36 5.44 -7.97
N GLU A 83 11.33 4.63 -8.17
CA GLU A 83 11.39 3.41 -8.98
C GLU A 83 11.92 3.71 -10.38
N HIS A 84 11.39 4.73 -11.04
CA HIS A 84 11.83 5.14 -12.37
C HIS A 84 13.30 5.59 -12.37
N ARG A 85 13.74 6.34 -11.36
CA ARG A 85 15.14 6.79 -11.25
C ARG A 85 16.10 5.63 -11.00
N LEU A 86 15.74 4.68 -10.14
CA LEU A 86 16.52 3.48 -9.89
C LEU A 86 16.67 2.64 -11.16
N GLN A 87 15.59 2.45 -11.91
CA GLN A 87 15.58 1.66 -13.15
C GLN A 87 16.41 2.32 -14.26
N LEU A 88 16.25 3.63 -14.47
CA LEU A 88 17.04 4.39 -15.46
C LEU A 88 18.54 4.33 -15.16
N ARG A 89 18.92 4.43 -13.89
CA ARG A 89 20.33 4.45 -13.49
C ARG A 89 21.01 3.08 -13.65
N MET A 90 20.31 2.01 -13.27
CA MET A 90 20.88 0.66 -13.26
C MET A 90 20.67 -0.09 -14.58
N GLY A 91 19.87 0.45 -15.51
CA GLY A 91 19.52 -0.21 -16.77
C GLY A 91 18.76 -1.53 -16.59
N GLN A 92 18.14 -1.75 -15.43
CA GLN A 92 17.45 -2.99 -15.07
C GLN A 92 16.28 -2.72 -14.12
N GLN A 93 15.34 -3.67 -14.04
CA GLN A 93 14.18 -3.56 -13.16
C GLN A 93 14.58 -3.76 -11.68
N THR A 94 15.06 -2.69 -11.04
CA THR A 94 15.38 -2.65 -9.61
C THR A 94 14.37 -1.82 -8.82
N HIS A 95 14.12 -2.22 -7.58
CA HIS A 95 13.24 -1.54 -6.62
C HIS A 95 13.93 -1.32 -5.27
N ARG A 96 15.18 -1.77 -5.13
CA ARG A 96 15.94 -1.64 -3.89
C ARG A 96 16.62 -0.28 -3.85
N LEU A 97 16.47 0.42 -2.72
CA LEU A 97 17.26 1.60 -2.47
C LEU A 97 18.76 1.24 -2.41
N PRO A 98 19.64 2.17 -2.83
CA PRO A 98 21.07 1.99 -2.65
C PRO A 98 21.44 1.94 -1.16
N SER A 99 22.56 1.29 -0.86
CA SER A 99 23.10 1.19 0.50
C SER A 99 24.26 2.14 0.79
N ASN A 100 24.89 2.70 -0.26
CA ASN A 100 25.97 3.67 -0.11
C ASN A 100 25.43 5.12 -0.15
N SER A 101 26.09 6.01 0.58
CA SER A 101 25.65 7.40 0.77
C SER A 101 25.70 8.24 -0.50
N GLU A 102 26.67 7.99 -1.39
CA GLU A 102 26.81 8.71 -2.65
C GLU A 102 25.61 8.45 -3.57
N ASP A 103 25.22 7.19 -3.72
CA ASP A 103 24.08 6.79 -4.52
C ASP A 103 22.76 7.28 -3.93
N CYS A 104 22.64 7.29 -2.59
CA CYS A 104 21.52 7.90 -1.90
C CYS A 104 21.40 9.39 -2.22
N GLU A 105 22.49 10.14 -2.19
CA GLU A 105 22.48 11.58 -2.48
C GLU A 105 22.18 11.87 -3.96
N ILE A 106 22.72 11.07 -4.89
CA ILE A 106 22.39 11.14 -6.32
C ILE A 106 20.89 10.92 -6.51
N LEU A 107 20.34 9.87 -5.89
CA LEU A 107 18.92 9.57 -5.96
C LEU A 107 18.08 10.72 -5.40
N ARG A 108 18.45 11.25 -4.22
CA ARG A 108 17.78 12.38 -3.56
C ARG A 108 17.71 13.61 -4.46
N ARG A 109 18.80 13.94 -5.16
CA ARG A 109 18.84 15.07 -6.10
C ARG A 109 18.03 14.83 -7.38
N SER A 110 17.82 13.58 -7.76
CA SER A 110 17.11 13.21 -8.99
C SER A 110 15.58 13.20 -8.85
N VAL A 111 15.07 13.20 -7.62
CA VAL A 111 13.63 13.19 -7.31
C VAL A 111 13.14 14.59 -6.95
N GLN A 112 11.91 14.90 -7.34
CA GLN A 112 11.25 16.12 -6.92
C GLN A 112 10.65 15.87 -5.54
N LEU A 113 11.17 16.58 -4.55
CA LEU A 113 10.58 16.58 -3.22
C LEU A 113 9.38 17.53 -3.23
N PRO A 114 8.21 17.14 -2.69
CA PRO A 114 7.11 18.07 -2.54
C PRO A 114 7.52 19.24 -1.64
N ALA A 115 7.02 20.43 -1.97
CA ALA A 115 7.31 21.67 -1.25
C ALA A 115 6.58 21.68 0.11
N ALA A 116 7.09 20.92 1.08
CA ALA A 116 6.71 21.06 2.48
C ALA A 116 7.97 21.32 3.28
N GLY A 117 8.00 22.47 3.96
CA GLY A 117 9.10 22.90 4.80
C GLY A 117 9.53 21.82 5.80
N GLU A 118 10.84 21.76 6.04
CA GLU A 118 11.55 20.84 6.94
C GLU A 118 12.05 19.49 6.37
N GLU A 119 12.23 19.37 5.05
CA GLU A 119 12.82 18.14 4.45
C GLU A 119 14.24 18.35 3.85
N GLY A 120 14.80 19.56 3.94
CA GLY A 120 16.05 19.93 3.30
C GLY A 120 17.30 19.17 3.77
N SER A 121 17.25 18.47 4.91
CA SER A 121 18.39 17.75 5.51
C SER A 121 18.14 16.26 5.75
N ALA A 122 16.96 15.73 5.45
CA ALA A 122 16.65 14.32 5.70
C ALA A 122 17.27 13.44 4.61
N ASP A 123 17.97 12.38 5.02
CA ASP A 123 18.45 11.35 4.11
C ASP A 123 17.26 10.68 3.38
N ILE A 124 17.45 10.35 2.10
CA ILE A 124 16.39 9.83 1.22
C ILE A 124 15.82 8.51 1.76
N VAL A 125 16.65 7.68 2.39
CA VAL A 125 16.20 6.40 2.96
C VAL A 125 15.24 6.66 4.12
N SER A 126 15.58 7.60 5.00
CA SER A 126 14.74 7.98 6.14
C SER A 126 13.40 8.58 5.69
N LEU A 127 13.41 9.39 4.62
CA LEU A 127 12.19 9.95 4.03
C LEU A 127 11.28 8.85 3.45
N VAL A 128 11.86 7.90 2.71
CA VAL A 128 11.13 6.75 2.17
C VAL A 128 10.52 5.91 3.29
N GLN A 129 11.30 5.60 4.34
CA GLN A 129 10.82 4.85 5.50
C GLN A 129 9.64 5.54 6.18
N ARG A 130 9.72 6.85 6.40
CA ARG A 130 8.64 7.63 7.01
C ARG A 130 7.35 7.54 6.20
N ARG A 131 7.44 7.77 4.89
CA ARG A 131 6.26 7.69 4.00
C ARG A 131 5.67 6.28 3.94
N MET A 132 6.51 5.25 3.82
CA MET A 132 6.06 3.85 3.86
C MET A 132 5.41 3.48 5.21
N SER A 133 5.91 4.03 6.32
CA SER A 133 5.29 3.85 7.64
C SER A 133 3.88 4.45 7.68
N THR A 134 3.70 5.68 7.20
CA THR A 134 2.38 6.32 7.08
C THR A 134 1.42 5.48 6.24
N VAL A 135 1.86 4.96 5.09
CA VAL A 135 1.04 4.07 4.25
C VAL A 135 0.67 2.79 5.00
N SER A 136 1.61 2.19 5.71
CA SER A 136 1.38 0.96 6.48
C SER A 136 0.34 1.15 7.60
N GLU A 137 0.29 2.34 8.20
CA GLU A 137 -0.73 2.70 9.20
C GLU A 137 -2.11 2.87 8.56
N ILE A 138 -2.19 3.61 7.44
CA ILE A 138 -3.44 3.80 6.69
C ILE A 138 -3.97 2.45 6.21
N TYR A 139 -3.11 1.62 5.62
CA TYR A 139 -3.46 0.29 5.14
C TYR A 139 -4.10 -0.54 6.24
N ARG A 140 -3.44 -0.65 7.41
CA ARG A 140 -3.96 -1.41 8.55
C ARG A 140 -5.31 -0.86 8.99
N ARG A 141 -5.42 0.45 9.21
CA ARG A 141 -6.66 1.09 9.66
C ARG A 141 -7.82 0.79 8.72
N VAL A 142 -7.63 1.02 7.42
CA VAL A 142 -8.69 0.86 6.43
C VAL A 142 -9.12 -0.60 6.32
N ILE A 143 -8.19 -1.55 6.25
CA ILE A 143 -8.52 -2.98 6.16
C ILE A 143 -9.24 -3.48 7.42
N PHE A 144 -8.80 -3.08 8.62
CA PHE A 144 -9.49 -3.45 9.87
C PHE A 144 -10.91 -2.88 9.93
N GLN A 145 -11.11 -1.63 9.50
CA GLN A 145 -12.45 -1.04 9.41
C GLN A 145 -13.37 -1.81 8.46
N GLN A 146 -12.85 -2.32 7.34
CA GLN A 146 -13.65 -3.13 6.41
C GLN A 146 -14.02 -4.50 6.99
N GLN A 147 -13.10 -5.15 7.71
CA GLN A 147 -13.39 -6.44 8.37
C GLN A 147 -14.53 -6.29 9.37
N ALA A 148 -14.44 -5.29 10.27
CA ALA A 148 -15.48 -5.01 11.26
C ALA A 148 -16.86 -4.73 10.62
N ARG A 149 -16.91 -3.98 9.51
CA ARG A 149 -18.16 -3.72 8.78
C ARG A 149 -18.74 -4.97 8.13
N LYS A 150 -17.90 -5.85 7.58
CA LYS A 150 -18.34 -7.11 6.97
C LYS A 150 -18.94 -8.04 8.03
N ASP A 151 -18.29 -8.15 9.18
CA ASP A 151 -18.75 -9.00 10.28
C ASP A 151 -20.09 -8.52 10.86
N GLN A 152 -20.32 -7.21 10.92
CA GLN A 152 -21.61 -6.63 11.33
C GLN A 152 -22.74 -6.86 10.31
N ARG A 153 -22.42 -7.04 9.03
CA ARG A 153 -23.40 -7.20 7.94
C ARG A 153 -23.87 -8.65 7.74
N LEU A 154 -23.16 -9.63 8.30
CA LEU A 154 -23.56 -11.03 8.26
C LEU A 154 -24.58 -11.28 9.38
N PRO A 155 -25.87 -11.51 9.09
CA PRO A 155 -26.75 -12.06 10.10
C PRO A 155 -26.19 -13.42 10.55
N GLN A 156 -26.24 -13.71 11.84
CA GLN A 156 -26.00 -15.05 12.37
C GLN A 156 -27.13 -15.95 11.88
N THR A 157 -27.09 -16.38 10.62
CA THR A 157 -28.00 -17.40 10.13
C THR A 157 -27.56 -18.70 10.77
N GLN A 158 -28.17 -18.99 11.92
CA GLN A 158 -28.10 -20.26 12.61
C GLN A 158 -28.62 -21.32 11.63
N PHE A 159 -27.71 -22.01 10.94
CA PHE A 159 -28.07 -23.17 10.15
C PHE A 159 -28.52 -24.27 11.12
N GLN A 160 -29.81 -24.30 11.44
CA GLN A 160 -30.45 -25.47 12.05
C GLN A 160 -30.52 -26.55 10.97
N LEU A 161 -29.65 -27.55 11.08
CA LEU A 161 -29.83 -28.82 10.39
C LEU A 161 -31.03 -29.51 11.04
N SER A 162 -32.23 -29.25 10.51
CA SER A 162 -33.42 -30.01 10.83
C SER A 162 -33.25 -31.42 10.27
N GLY A 163 -32.68 -32.32 11.08
CA GLY A 163 -32.69 -33.74 10.79
C GLY A 163 -34.14 -34.23 10.79
N THR A 164 -34.68 -34.52 9.61
CA THR A 164 -35.92 -35.27 9.48
C THR A 164 -35.65 -36.70 9.96
N HIS A 165 -35.99 -36.96 11.23
CA HIS A 165 -36.08 -38.32 11.74
C HIS A 165 -37.37 -38.92 11.16
N GLU A 166 -37.22 -39.77 10.16
CA GLU A 166 -38.30 -40.60 9.60
C GLU A 166 -38.58 -41.73 10.61
N PRO A 167 -39.83 -41.93 11.09
CA PRO A 167 -40.15 -43.03 11.99
C PRO A 167 -40.45 -44.31 11.21
N ALA A 168 -40.25 -45.42 11.93
CA ALA A 168 -40.22 -46.83 11.52
C ALA A 168 -41.36 -47.34 10.63
#